data_AF-A0A820BF72-F1
#
_entry.id   AF-A0A820BF72-F1
#
_cell.length_a   1.000
_cell.length_b   1.000
_cell.length_c   1.000
_cell.angle_alpha   90.00
_cell.angle_beta   90.00
_cell.angle_gamma   90.00
#
_symmetry.space_group_name_H-M   'P 1'
#
loop_
_entity.id
_entity.type
_entity.pdbx_description
1 polymer ?
#
loop_
_entity_poly.entity_id
_entity_poly.type
_entity_poly.pdbx_seq_one_letter_code
_entity_poly.pdbx_strand_id
1 'polypeptide(L)'
;FPVLITSLPVFIILLFGFLAYRNLQHISHRAIPLVRRELDKQLTTMILAEALSEVIFVTPTCILNLINYLIGNSSDPFTVALISFFRNLTGIFYYIHFVSPFYIYFCASKRFRQQLIYVLFKVHYNRWRHQRVVDVANIDI
;
A
#
# COMPACT_ATOMS: atom_id res chain seq x y z
N PHE A 1 -8.26 10.29 -23.75
CA PHE A 1 -7.16 9.34 -23.42
C PHE A 1 -7.29 8.69 -22.02
N PRO A 2 -8.47 8.27 -21.53
CA PRO A 2 -8.59 7.67 -20.19
C PRO A 2 -7.92 6.29 -20.11
N VAL A 3 -8.01 5.50 -21.20
CA VAL A 3 -7.44 4.14 -21.26
C VAL A 3 -5.92 4.15 -21.06
N LEU A 4 -5.21 5.12 -21.67
CA LEU A 4 -3.76 5.22 -21.52
C LEU A 4 -3.36 5.56 -20.08
N ILE A 5 -4.11 6.45 -19.43
CA ILE A 5 -3.87 6.87 -18.03
C ILE A 5 -4.11 5.71 -17.06
N THR A 6 -5.10 4.86 -17.32
CA THR A 6 -5.43 3.75 -16.40
C THR A 6 -4.62 2.48 -16.62
N SER A 7 -4.19 2.19 -17.86
CA SER A 7 -3.47 0.96 -18.19
C SER A 7 -1.95 1.07 -18.04
N LEU A 8 -1.39 2.22 -18.38
CA LEU A 8 0.06 2.45 -18.34
C LEU A 8 0.66 2.26 -16.93
N PRO A 9 0.04 2.74 -15.84
CA PRO A 9 0.52 2.48 -14.49
C PRO A 9 0.60 0.99 -14.19
N VAL A 10 -0.46 0.22 -14.51
CA VAL A 10 -0.53 -1.22 -14.27
C VAL A 10 0.60 -1.95 -14.99
N PHE A 11 0.88 -1.59 -16.24
CA PHE A 11 2.02 -2.15 -16.97
C PHE A 11 3.37 -1.83 -16.33
N ILE A 12 3.56 -0.58 -15.88
CA ILE A 12 4.77 -0.16 -15.17
C ILE A 12 4.93 -0.98 -13.88
N ILE A 13 3.87 -1.12 -13.08
CA ILE A 13 3.88 -1.85 -11.82
C ILE A 13 4.20 -3.33 -12.03
N LEU A 14 3.61 -3.96 -13.04
CA LEU A 14 3.93 -5.35 -13.40
C LEU A 14 5.40 -5.50 -13.80
N LEU A 15 5.94 -4.56 -14.57
CA LEU A 15 7.35 -4.57 -14.97
C LEU A 15 8.27 -4.40 -13.75
N PHE A 16 7.99 -3.43 -12.87
CA PHE A 16 8.75 -3.23 -11.65
C PHE A 16 8.62 -4.41 -10.67
N GLY A 17 7.43 -5.00 -10.54
CA GLY A 17 7.22 -6.21 -9.74
C GLY A 17 8.00 -7.40 -10.28
N PHE A 18 8.05 -7.57 -11.60
CA PHE A 18 8.88 -8.59 -12.24
C PHE A 18 10.38 -8.35 -12.05
N LEU A 19 10.85 -7.11 -12.22
CA LEU A 19 12.24 -6.75 -11.96
C LEU A 19 12.61 -6.96 -10.49
N ALA A 20 11.72 -6.61 -9.55
CA ALA A 20 11.88 -6.85 -8.13
C ALA A 20 11.99 -8.35 -7.83
N TYR A 21 11.12 -9.18 -8.42
CA TYR A 21 11.19 -10.64 -8.30
C TYR A 21 12.53 -11.19 -8.80
N ARG A 22 13.01 -10.75 -9.97
CA ARG A 22 14.32 -11.13 -10.48
C ARG A 22 15.46 -10.67 -9.57
N ASN A 23 15.38 -9.46 -9.03
CA ASN A 23 16.38 -8.94 -8.10
C ASN A 23 16.45 -9.78 -6.81
N LEU A 24 15.30 -10.19 -6.27
CA LEU A 24 15.21 -11.08 -5.11
C LEU A 24 15.97 -12.40 -5.31
N GLN A 25 15.79 -13.02 -6.47
CA GLN A 25 16.47 -14.27 -6.83
C GLN A 25 17.99 -14.05 -6.92
N HIS A 26 18.43 -12.95 -7.53
CA HIS A 26 19.86 -12.64 -7.68
C HIS A 26 20.55 -12.27 -6.36
N ILE A 27 19.88 -11.55 -5.45
CA ILE A 27 20.42 -11.22 -4.11
C ILE A 27 20.73 -12.48 -3.31
N SER A 28 19.97 -13.56 -3.53
CA SER A 28 20.17 -14.84 -2.83
C SER A 28 21.56 -15.47 -3.09
N HIS A 29 22.14 -15.18 -4.26
CA HIS A 29 23.39 -15.80 -4.71
C HIS A 29 24.65 -14.95 -4.48
N ARG A 30 24.53 -13.70 -4.00
CA ARG A 30 25.69 -12.85 -3.71
C ARG A 30 26.21 -13.07 -2.28
N ALA A 31 27.54 -13.04 -2.12
CA ALA A 31 28.23 -13.01 -0.84
C ALA A 31 28.12 -11.62 -0.18
N ILE A 32 26.90 -11.21 0.15
CA ILE A 32 26.61 -9.98 0.89
C ILE A 32 26.47 -10.34 2.38
N PRO A 33 26.97 -9.52 3.31
CA PRO A 33 26.77 -9.73 4.75
C PRO A 33 25.28 -9.92 5.09
N LEU A 34 25.01 -10.91 5.94
CA LEU A 34 23.66 -11.42 6.23
C LEU A 34 22.65 -10.32 6.60
N VAL A 35 23.08 -9.31 7.38
CA VAL A 35 22.22 -8.21 7.82
C VAL A 35 21.74 -7.36 6.64
N ARG A 36 22.62 -7.06 5.67
CA ARG A 36 22.26 -6.26 4.49
C ARG A 36 21.39 -7.06 3.53
N ARG A 37 21.66 -8.35 3.38
CA ARG A 37 20.85 -9.27 2.58
C ARG A 37 19.40 -9.35 3.08
N GLU A 38 19.20 -9.44 4.39
CA GLU A 38 17.84 -9.51 4.96
C GLU A 38 17.06 -8.20 4.76
N LEU A 39 17.73 -7.05 4.90
CA LEU A 39 17.12 -5.74 4.63
C LEU A 39 16.72 -5.58 3.15
N ASP A 40 17.59 -5.96 2.22
CA ASP A 40 17.31 -5.88 0.78
C ASP A 40 16.20 -6.86 0.38
N LYS A 41 16.20 -8.07 0.95
CA LYS A 41 15.14 -9.08 0.75
C LYS A 41 13.79 -8.57 1.27
N GLN A 42 13.79 -7.97 2.46
CA GLN A 42 12.60 -7.38 3.06
C GLN A 42 12.03 -6.26 2.18
N LEU A 43 12.87 -5.29 1.78
CA LEU A 43 12.45 -4.19 0.90
C LEU A 43 11.86 -4.72 -0.42
N THR A 44 12.53 -5.68 -1.03
CA THR A 44 12.09 -6.27 -2.30
C THR A 44 10.77 -7.04 -2.15
N THR A 45 10.60 -7.76 -1.03
CA THR A 45 9.34 -8.48 -0.71
C THR A 45 8.19 -7.49 -0.50
N MET A 46 8.45 -6.34 0.11
CA MET A 46 7.46 -5.29 0.32
C MET A 46 7.01 -4.69 -1.02
N ILE A 47 7.94 -4.36 -1.91
CA ILE A 47 7.62 -3.83 -3.25
C ILE A 47 6.83 -4.85 -4.06
N LEU A 48 7.19 -6.15 -3.97
CA LEU A 48 6.46 -7.20 -4.66
C LEU A 48 5.03 -7.36 -4.14
N ALA A 49 4.85 -7.33 -2.82
CA ALA A 49 3.52 -7.38 -2.19
C ALA A 49 2.67 -6.17 -2.56
N GLU A 50 3.27 -4.98 -2.59
CA GLU A 50 2.60 -3.74 -3.03
C GLU A 50 2.15 -3.85 -4.48
N ALA A 51 3.04 -4.25 -5.39
CA ALA A 51 2.73 -4.44 -6.81
C ALA A 51 1.60 -5.46 -7.02
N LEU A 52 1.61 -6.57 -6.27
CA LEU A 52 0.53 -7.56 -6.32
C LEU A 52 -0.79 -6.99 -5.80
N SER A 53 -0.76 -6.22 -4.71
CA SER A 53 -1.94 -5.58 -4.16
C SER A 53 -2.55 -4.58 -5.15
N GLU A 54 -1.71 -3.80 -5.84
CA GLU A 54 -2.15 -2.82 -6.82
C GLU A 54 -2.79 -3.51 -8.03
N VAL A 55 -2.22 -4.62 -8.50
CA VAL A 55 -2.84 -5.45 -9.55
C VAL A 55 -4.20 -5.98 -9.10
N ILE A 56 -4.34 -6.47 -7.87
CA ILE A 56 -5.60 -7.05 -7.39
C ILE A 56 -6.68 -5.97 -7.22
N PHE A 57 -6.34 -4.82 -6.63
CA PHE A 57 -7.32 -3.82 -6.22
C PHE A 57 -7.61 -2.76 -7.29
N VAL A 58 -6.66 -2.43 -8.17
CA VAL A 58 -6.83 -1.37 -9.18
C VAL A 58 -7.34 -1.93 -10.52
N THR A 59 -6.95 -3.16 -10.89
CA THR A 59 -7.37 -3.77 -12.16
C THR A 59 -8.88 -3.82 -12.37
N PRO A 60 -9.72 -4.20 -11.38
CA PRO A 60 -11.18 -4.23 -11.55
C PRO A 60 -11.76 -2.86 -11.95
N THR A 61 -11.23 -1.79 -11.36
CA THR A 61 -11.63 -0.41 -11.66
C THR A 61 -11.20 -0.01 -13.07
N CYS A 62 -9.99 -0.39 -13.50
CA CYS A 62 -9.52 -0.15 -14.87
C CYS A 62 -10.38 -0.88 -15.91
N ILE A 63 -10.73 -2.14 -15.67
CA ILE A 63 -11.60 -2.93 -16.56
C ILE A 63 -12.99 -2.28 -16.66
N LEU A 64 -13.58 -1.90 -15.53
CA LEU A 64 -14.91 -1.27 -15.54
C LEU A 64 -14.90 0.07 -16.27
N ASN A 65 -13.87 0.89 -16.08
CA ASN A 65 -13.72 2.15 -16.81
C ASN A 65 -13.58 1.94 -18.32
N LEU A 66 -12.85 0.89 -18.74
CA LEU A 66 -12.73 0.52 -20.15
C LEU A 66 -14.08 0.07 -20.73
N ILE A 67 -14.81 -0.79 -20.01
CA ILE A 67 -16.14 -1.25 -20.43
C ILE A 67 -17.10 -0.06 -20.55
N ASN A 68 -17.13 0.82 -19.55
CA ASN A 68 -17.99 2.01 -19.57
C ASN A 68 -17.64 2.96 -20.72
N TYR A 69 -16.35 3.08 -21.06
CA TYR A 69 -15.91 3.85 -22.22
C TYR A 69 -16.35 3.22 -23.56
N LEU A 70 -16.26 1.89 -23.68
CA LEU A 70 -16.65 1.17 -24.90
C LEU A 70 -18.17 1.15 -25.12
N ILE A 71 -18.95 0.99 -24.06
CA ILE A 71 -20.42 0.96 -24.12
C ILE A 71 -20.97 2.39 -24.31
N GLY A 72 -20.30 3.41 -23.77
CA GLY A 72 -20.79 4.78 -23.79
C GLY A 72 -22.03 4.98 -22.92
N ASN A 73 -22.83 5.99 -23.24
CA ASN A 73 -24.08 6.25 -22.50
C ASN A 73 -25.17 5.28 -22.96
N SER A 74 -25.33 4.17 -22.23
CA SER A 74 -26.46 3.26 -22.43
C SER A 74 -27.76 3.94 -22.01
N SER A 75 -28.80 3.83 -22.86
CA SER A 75 -30.17 4.27 -22.55
C SER A 75 -30.99 3.20 -21.81
N ASP A 76 -30.47 1.98 -21.70
CA ASP A 76 -31.14 0.88 -21.02
C ASP A 76 -30.98 1.00 -19.48
N PRO A 77 -32.09 1.13 -18.71
CA PRO A 77 -32.04 1.25 -17.25
C PRO A 77 -31.34 0.09 -16.56
N PHE A 78 -31.48 -1.14 -17.09
CA PHE A 78 -30.86 -2.33 -16.50
C PHE A 78 -29.34 -2.28 -16.58
N THR A 79 -28.80 -1.94 -17.75
CA THR A 79 -27.36 -1.73 -17.95
C THR A 79 -26.80 -0.64 -17.03
N VAL A 80 -27.51 0.49 -16.88
CA VAL A 80 -27.09 1.59 -15.99
C VAL A 80 -27.03 1.15 -14.53
N ALA A 81 -28.00 0.35 -14.08
CA ALA A 81 -28.01 -0.19 -12.73
C ALA A 81 -26.82 -1.14 -12.47
N LEU A 82 -26.52 -2.04 -13.41
CA LEU A 82 -25.38 -2.95 -13.32
C LEU A 82 -24.05 -2.19 -13.27
N ILE A 83 -23.82 -1.24 -14.18
CA ILE A 83 -22.60 -0.41 -14.18
C ILE A 83 -22.45 0.33 -12.84
N SER A 84 -23.56 0.85 -12.31
CA SER A 84 -23.55 1.56 -11.02
C SER A 84 -23.22 0.63 -9.85
N PHE A 85 -23.74 -0.59 -9.84
CA PHE A 85 -23.40 -1.60 -8.83
C PHE A 85 -21.91 -1.96 -8.87
N PHE A 86 -21.40 -2.33 -10.05
CA PHE A 86 -19.99 -2.68 -10.20
C PHE A 86 -19.07 -1.51 -9.88
N ARG A 87 -19.46 -0.26 -10.17
CA ARG A 87 -18.70 0.94 -9.83
C ARG A 87 -18.56 1.14 -8.32
N ASN A 88 -19.61 0.85 -7.55
CA ASN A 88 -19.52 0.89 -6.09
C ASN A 88 -18.62 -0.24 -5.56
N LEU A 89 -18.76 -1.44 -6.11
CA LEU A 89 -17.94 -2.59 -5.71
C LEU A 89 -16.45 -2.37 -5.99
N THR A 90 -16.11 -1.92 -7.20
CA THR A 90 -14.72 -1.60 -7.57
C THR A 90 -14.20 -0.36 -6.83
N GLY A 91 -15.08 0.60 -6.51
CA GLY A 91 -14.77 1.73 -5.64
C GLY A 91 -14.29 1.29 -4.25
N ILE A 92 -14.91 0.28 -3.64
CA ILE A 92 -14.46 -0.27 -2.35
C ILE A 92 -13.05 -0.85 -2.47
N PHE A 93 -12.77 -1.64 -3.51
CA PHE A 93 -11.43 -2.18 -3.75
C PHE A 93 -10.39 -1.07 -3.96
N TYR A 94 -10.75 -0.02 -4.71
CA TYR A 94 -9.90 1.13 -4.92
C TYR A 94 -9.58 1.88 -3.63
N TYR A 95 -10.53 1.98 -2.69
CA TYR A 95 -10.25 2.56 -1.37
C TYR A 95 -9.37 1.66 -0.49
N ILE A 96 -9.52 0.35 -0.56
CA ILE A 96 -8.65 -0.61 0.15
C ILE A 96 -7.19 -0.45 -0.30
N HIS A 97 -6.96 -0.20 -1.59
CA HIS A 97 -5.63 0.06 -2.13
C HIS A 97 -4.92 1.25 -1.45
N PHE A 98 -5.63 2.33 -1.07
CA PHE A 98 -4.97 3.43 -0.35
C PHE A 98 -4.46 3.06 1.05
N VAL A 99 -5.02 2.00 1.65
CA VAL A 99 -4.62 1.54 2.99
C VAL A 99 -3.70 0.30 2.91
N SER A 100 -3.64 -0.38 1.76
CA SER A 100 -2.81 -1.58 1.60
C SER A 100 -1.32 -1.38 1.90
N PRO A 101 -0.65 -0.26 1.50
CA PRO A 101 0.75 -0.09 1.83
C PRO A 101 0.97 -0.16 3.34
N PHE A 102 0.17 0.56 4.13
CA PHE A 102 0.31 0.57 5.58
C PHE A 102 0.26 -0.84 6.19
N TYR A 103 -0.71 -1.65 5.78
CA TYR A 103 -0.84 -3.03 6.27
C TYR A 103 0.29 -3.93 5.76
N ILE A 104 0.74 -3.75 4.52
CA ILE A 104 1.89 -4.46 3.96
C ILE A 104 3.15 -4.11 4.76
N TYR A 105 3.40 -2.83 5.04
CA TYR A 105 4.51 -2.37 5.86
C TYR A 105 4.46 -2.93 7.29
N PHE A 106 3.27 -2.96 7.88
CA PHE A 106 3.04 -3.50 9.21
C PHE A 106 3.29 -5.03 9.28
N CYS A 107 2.82 -5.79 8.30
CA CYS A 107 2.97 -7.24 8.27
C CYS A 107 4.38 -7.69 7.88
N ALA A 108 4.98 -7.06 6.87
CA ALA A 108 6.27 -7.47 6.32
C ALA A 108 7.47 -6.97 7.13
N SER A 109 7.34 -5.88 7.92
CA SER A 109 8.46 -5.32 8.66
C SER A 109 8.36 -5.38 10.18
N LYS A 110 9.10 -6.34 10.77
CA LYS A 110 9.30 -6.44 12.23
C LYS A 110 9.94 -5.18 12.80
N ARG A 111 10.92 -4.59 12.09
CA ARG A 111 11.58 -3.34 12.49
C ARG A 111 10.58 -2.19 12.52
N PHE A 112 9.75 -2.06 11.49
CA PHE A 112 8.70 -1.05 11.44
C PHE A 112 7.71 -1.22 12.59
N ARG A 113 7.23 -2.45 12.86
CA ARG A 113 6.37 -2.73 14.02
C ARG A 113 7.01 -2.29 15.33
N GLN A 114 8.28 -2.62 15.54
CA GLN A 114 9.00 -2.25 16.77
C GLN A 114 9.17 -0.73 16.90
N GLN A 115 9.49 -0.04 15.81
CA GLN A 115 9.58 1.42 15.78
C GLN A 115 8.23 2.09 16.05
N LEU A 116 7.16 1.55 15.47
CA LEU A 116 5.80 2.06 15.65
C LEU A 116 5.33 1.88 17.09
N ILE A 117 5.52 0.70 17.68
CA ILE A 117 5.25 0.43 19.10
C ILE A 117 6.10 1.36 19.99
N TYR A 118 7.39 1.52 19.69
CA TYR A 118 8.26 2.42 20.44
C TYR A 118 7.75 3.86 20.43
N VAL A 119 7.36 4.39 19.26
CA VAL A 119 6.84 5.75 19.14
C VAL A 119 5.51 5.87 19.88
N LEU A 120 4.58 4.93 19.67
CA LEU A 120 3.25 4.99 20.30
C LEU A 120 3.33 4.92 21.82
N PHE A 121 4.12 4.01 22.38
CA PHE A 121 4.14 3.78 23.82
C PHE A 121 5.20 4.62 24.54
N LYS A 122 6.41 4.74 24.00
CA LYS A 122 7.52 5.38 24.73
C LYS A 122 7.54 6.89 24.59
N VAL A 123 7.26 7.44 23.40
CA VAL A 123 7.21 8.91 23.22
C VAL A 123 6.01 9.46 23.98
N HIS A 124 4.87 8.79 23.91
CA HIS A 124 3.68 9.19 24.65
C HIS A 124 3.88 9.13 26.17
N TYR A 125 4.48 8.05 26.68
CA TYR A 125 4.82 7.92 28.09
C TYR A 125 5.82 8.99 28.56
N ASN A 126 6.88 9.26 27.79
CA ASN A 126 7.85 10.30 28.13
C ASN A 126 7.24 11.70 28.11
N ARG A 127 6.34 12.00 27.16
CA ARG A 127 5.66 13.29 27.11
C ARG A 127 4.77 13.51 28.34
N TRP A 128 4.02 12.48 28.75
CA TRP A 128 3.20 12.54 29.95
C TRP A 128 4.04 12.68 31.24
N ARG A 129 5.19 12.02 31.32
CA ARG A 129 6.12 12.19 32.44
C ARG A 129 6.68 13.61 32.52
N HIS A 130 7.07 14.20 31.39
CA HIS A 130 7.60 15.57 31.38
C HIS A 130 6.55 16.60 31.81
N GLN A 131 5.30 16.47 31.35
CA GLN A 131 4.20 17.35 31.80
C GLN A 131 4.03 17.30 33.32
N ARG A 132 3.98 16.10 33.91
CA ARG A 132 3.88 15.97 35.38
C ARG A 132 5.04 16.60 36.14
N VAL A 133 6.27 16.55 35.62
CA VAL A 133 7.43 17.19 36.27
C VAL A 133 7.34 18.71 36.21
N VAL A 134 6.87 19.27 35.10
CA VAL A 134 6.65 20.72 34.94
C VAL A 134 5.51 21.20 35.84
N ASP A 135 4.41 20.43 35.92
CA ASP A 135 3.26 20.78 36.75
C ASP A 135 3.62 20.79 38.24
N VAL A 136 4.42 19.82 38.72
CA VAL A 136 4.90 19.79 40.12
C VAL A 136 5.82 20.99 40.40
N ALA A 137 6.74 21.32 39.49
CA ALA A 137 7.66 22.45 39.68
C ALA A 137 6.96 23.83 39.72
N ASN A 138 5.78 23.97 39.11
CA ASN A 138 4.99 25.21 39.14
C ASN A 138 4.11 25.36 40.39
N ILE A 139 3.89 24.31 41.17
CA ILE A 139 3.13 24.36 42.44
C ILE A 139 4.02 24.87 43.59
N ASP A 140 5.34 24.74 43.44
CA ASP A 140 6.34 25.14 44.45
C ASP A 140 6.81 26.61 44.33
N ILE A 141 6.16 27.43 43.48
CA ILE A 141 6.41 28.87 43.27
C ILE A 141 5.20 29.68 43.73
#